data_AF-Q4N242-F1
#
_entry.id   AF-Q4N242-F1
#
_cell.length_a   1.000
_cell.length_b   1.000
_cell.length_c   1.000
_cell.angle_alpha   90.00
_cell.angle_beta   90.00
_cell.angle_gamma   90.00
#
_symmetry.space_group_name_H-M   'P 1'
#
loop_
_entity.id
_entity.type
_entity.pdbx_description
1 polymer ?
#
loop_
_entity_poly.entity_id
_entity_poly.type
_entity_poly.pdbx_seq_one_letter_code
_entity_poly.pdbx_strand_id
1 'polypeptide(L)'
;MSDTTAPQADLNTALNLLVLTMLNEQVKKVCFNKCFPSKFDDKLNKNEQICIAKCMDRMYEAHTILSQAVSEASKNITNSQQ
;
A
#
# COMPACT_ATOMS: atom_id res chain seq x y z
N MET A 1 -1.62 -40.01 -10.25
CA MET A 1 -2.08 -38.77 -10.92
C MET A 1 -2.29 -37.76 -9.80
N SER A 2 -1.46 -36.71 -9.78
CA SER A 2 -1.37 -35.78 -8.65
C SER A 2 -2.42 -34.67 -8.81
N ASP A 3 -3.43 -34.70 -7.95
CA ASP A 3 -4.43 -33.65 -7.82
C ASP A 3 -3.74 -32.34 -7.44
N THR A 4 -3.52 -31.47 -8.43
CA THR A 4 -2.96 -30.14 -8.24
C THR A 4 -4.12 -29.16 -8.10
N THR A 5 -4.82 -29.23 -6.97
CA THR A 5 -5.77 -28.20 -6.57
C THR A 5 -5.21 -27.54 -5.32
N ALA A 6 -4.32 -26.56 -5.51
CA ALA A 6 -3.91 -25.69 -4.41
C ALA A 6 -5.19 -25.03 -3.83
N PRO A 7 -5.34 -24.92 -2.50
CA PRO A 7 -6.52 -24.27 -1.92
C PRO A 7 -6.56 -22.82 -2.40
N GLN A 8 -7.60 -22.43 -3.14
CA GLN A 8 -7.77 -21.05 -3.65
C GLN A 8 -7.67 -19.98 -2.54
N ALA A 9 -7.97 -20.35 -1.29
CA ALA A 9 -7.80 -19.49 -0.11
C ALA A 9 -6.32 -19.12 0.15
N ASP A 10 -5.38 -20.03 -0.11
CA ASP A 10 -3.96 -19.79 0.09
C ASP A 10 -3.41 -18.82 -0.97
N LEU A 11 -3.91 -18.93 -2.20
CA LEU A 11 -3.51 -18.03 -3.30
C LEU A 11 -3.99 -16.59 -3.06
N ASN A 12 -5.26 -16.41 -2.68
CA ASN A 12 -5.78 -15.08 -2.37
C ASN A 12 -5.05 -14.42 -1.19
N THR A 13 -4.71 -15.21 -0.16
CA THR A 13 -3.93 -14.74 0.98
C THR A 13 -2.53 -14.32 0.56
N ALA A 14 -1.86 -15.12 -0.28
CA ALA A 14 -0.54 -14.79 -0.82
C ALA A 14 -0.56 -13.50 -1.67
N LEU A 15 -1.59 -13.33 -2.51
CA LEU A 15 -1.77 -12.10 -3.30
C LEU A 15 -1.98 -10.87 -2.42
N ASN A 16 -2.82 -10.99 -1.38
CA ASN A 16 -3.04 -9.90 -0.43
C ASN A 16 -1.74 -9.50 0.28
N LEU A 17 -0.94 -10.49 0.70
CA LEU A 17 0.36 -10.23 1.31
C LEU A 17 1.31 -9.52 0.33
N LEU A 18 1.36 -9.96 -0.92
CA LEU A 18 2.19 -9.33 -1.95
C LEU A 18 1.82 -7.85 -2.16
N VAL A 19 0.53 -7.55 -2.26
CA VAL A 19 0.03 -6.17 -2.40
C VAL A 19 0.44 -5.31 -1.20
N LEU A 20 0.31 -5.84 0.01
CA LEU A 20 0.74 -5.14 1.23
C LEU A 20 2.25 -4.90 1.25
N THR A 21 3.06 -5.87 0.82
CA THR A 21 4.52 -5.71 0.69
C THR A 21 4.85 -4.61 -0.32
N MET A 22 4.22 -4.60 -1.48
CA MET A 22 4.43 -3.57 -2.51
C MET A 22 4.05 -2.18 -2.01
N LEU A 23 2.92 -2.06 -1.31
CA LEU A 23 2.51 -0.81 -0.68
C LEU A 23 3.56 -0.33 0.32
N ASN A 24 4.04 -1.23 1.19
CA ASN A 24 5.03 -0.90 2.20
C ASN A 24 6.33 -0.40 1.56
N GLU A 25 6.84 -1.08 0.54
CA GLU A 25 8.03 -0.64 -0.20
C GLU A 25 7.85 0.73 -0.86
N GLN A 26 6.67 0.99 -1.43
CA GLN A 26 6.35 2.28 -2.02
C GLN A 26 6.28 3.40 -0.97
N VAL A 27 5.64 3.15 0.17
CA VAL A 27 5.55 4.10 1.29
C VAL A 27 6.95 4.42 1.83
N LYS A 28 7.79 3.41 2.06
CA LYS A 28 9.19 3.59 2.46
C LYS A 28 9.93 4.49 1.49
N LYS A 29 9.88 4.18 0.19
CA LYS A 29 10.57 4.96 -0.84
C LYS A 29 10.13 6.42 -0.89
N VAL A 30 8.81 6.65 -0.89
CA VAL A 30 8.24 8.00 -0.96
C VAL A 30 8.58 8.80 0.29
N CYS A 31 8.37 8.23 1.47
CA CYS A 31 8.62 8.93 2.72
C CYS A 31 10.09 9.14 2.99
N PHE A 32 10.96 8.21 2.59
CA PHE A 32 12.40 8.41 2.69
C PHE A 32 12.86 9.59 1.83
N ASN A 33 12.50 9.61 0.54
CA ASN A 33 12.90 10.68 -0.37
C ASN A 33 12.34 12.05 0.04
N LYS A 34 11.14 12.07 0.65
CA LYS A 34 10.48 13.30 1.08
C LYS A 34 11.06 13.85 2.39
N CYS A 35 11.38 12.98 3.35
CA CYS A 35 11.82 13.40 4.67
C CYS A 35 13.34 13.45 4.83
N PHE A 36 14.12 12.77 3.98
CA PHE A 36 15.58 12.72 4.00
C PHE A 36 16.20 13.06 2.63
N PRO A 37 16.00 14.28 2.11
CA PRO A 37 16.42 14.65 0.76
C PRO A 37 17.95 14.74 0.56
N SER A 38 18.72 14.90 1.63
CA SER A 38 20.16 15.15 1.57
C SER A 38 20.98 14.04 2.20
N LYS A 39 20.75 13.71 3.48
CA LYS A 39 21.40 12.59 4.19
C LYS A 39 20.46 12.04 5.27
N PHE A 40 20.59 10.76 5.56
CA PHE A 40 19.99 10.11 6.72
C PHE A 40 21.10 9.94 7.77
N ASP A 41 20.93 10.58 8.92
CA ASP A 41 21.83 10.42 10.07
C ASP A 41 21.36 9.23 10.93
N ASP A 42 22.25 8.64 11.73
CA ASP A 42 21.94 7.50 12.62
C ASP A 42 20.83 7.78 13.64
N LYS A 43 20.44 9.04 13.81
CA LYS A 43 19.35 9.48 14.67
C LYS A 43 18.44 10.45 13.94
N LEU A 44 17.14 10.16 13.99
CA LEU A 44 16.11 11.06 13.50
C LEU A 44 16.02 12.31 14.38
N ASN A 45 16.17 13.49 13.78
CA ASN A 45 15.86 14.75 14.46
C ASN A 45 14.33 14.94 14.59
N LYS A 46 13.90 15.87 15.44
CA LYS A 46 12.46 16.09 15.72
C LYS A 46 11.65 16.38 14.45
N ASN A 47 12.21 17.11 13.49
CA ASN A 47 11.51 17.46 12.25
C ASN A 47 11.36 16.24 11.35
N GLU A 48 12.39 15.39 11.26
CA GLU A 48 12.36 14.13 10.52
C GLU A 48 11.36 13.13 11.12
N GLN A 49 11.32 13.00 12.44
CA GLN A 49 10.34 12.17 13.15
C GLN A 49 8.90 12.61 12.83
N ILE A 50 8.63 13.91 12.90
CA ILE A 50 7.32 14.47 12.56
C ILE A 50 7.02 14.29 11.06
N CYS A 51 8.02 14.48 10.20
CA CYS A 51 7.86 14.32 8.76
C CYS A 51 7.47 12.89 8.41
N ILE A 52 8.19 11.89 8.92
CA ILE A 52 7.94 10.50 8.55
C ILE A 52 6.59 10.01 9.07
N ALA A 53 6.21 10.36 10.30
CA ALA A 53 4.89 10.06 10.86
C ALA A 53 3.78 10.63 9.96
N LYS A 54 3.85 11.94 9.66
CA LYS A 54 2.87 12.60 8.78
C LYS A 54 2.86 12.02 7.37
N CYS A 55 4.03 11.65 6.83
CA CYS A 55 4.12 11.10 5.49
C CYS A 55 3.42 9.74 5.41
N MET A 56 3.71 8.84 6.35
CA MET A 56 3.11 7.52 6.39
C MET A 56 1.58 7.62 6.59
N ASP A 57 1.12 8.42 7.54
CA ASP A 57 -0.31 8.63 7.79
C ASP A 57 -1.05 9.09 6.53
N ARG A 58 -0.52 10.12 5.84
CA ARG A 58 -1.12 10.65 4.62
C ARG A 58 -1.10 9.67 3.45
N MET A 59 -0.04 8.85 3.34
CA MET A 59 0.03 7.84 2.28
C MET A 59 -0.99 6.72 2.47
N TYR A 60 -1.16 6.22 3.70
CA TYR A 60 -2.15 5.19 3.99
C TYR A 60 -3.59 5.71 3.90
N GLU A 61 -3.82 6.96 4.33
CA GLU A 61 -5.10 7.66 4.13
C GLU A 61 -5.44 7.76 2.64
N ALA A 62 -4.51 8.26 1.81
CA ALA A 62 -4.70 8.37 0.37
C ALA A 62 -4.95 7.01 -0.30
N HIS A 63 -4.21 5.97 0.09
CA HIS A 63 -4.41 4.61 -0.41
C HIS A 63 -5.80 4.07 -0.08
N THR A 64 -6.30 4.33 1.14
CA THR A 64 -7.63 3.91 1.58
C THR A 64 -8.73 4.58 0.78
N ILE A 65 -8.63 5.90 0.60
CA ILE A 65 -9.58 6.68 -0.22
C ILE A 65 -9.59 6.17 -1.67
N LEU A 66 -8.41 5.96 -2.26
CA LEU A 66 -8.32 5.46 -3.62
C LEU A 66 -8.90 4.05 -3.77
N SER A 67 -8.64 3.17 -2.81
CA SER A 67 -9.19 1.81 -2.78
C SER A 67 -10.73 1.81 -2.74
N GLN A 68 -11.32 2.72 -1.95
CA GLN A 68 -12.77 2.91 -1.89
C GLN A 68 -13.32 3.41 -3.23
N ALA A 69 -12.71 4.46 -3.81
CA ALA A 69 -13.13 5.02 -5.08
C ALA A 69 -13.06 3.99 -6.24
N VAL A 70 -11.98 3.19 -6.30
CA VAL A 70 -11.84 2.12 -7.29
C VAL A 70 -12.89 1.02 -7.10
N SER A 71 -13.19 0.64 -5.86
CA SER A 71 -14.24 -0.33 -5.54
C SER A 71 -15.62 0.17 -5.98
N GLU A 72 -15.93 1.44 -5.73
CA GLU A 72 -17.17 2.07 -6.18
C GLU A 72 -17.26 2.15 -7.71
N ALA A 73 -16.20 2.61 -8.38
CA ALA A 73 -16.14 2.67 -9.84
C ALA A 73 -16.32 1.28 -10.47
N SER A 74 -15.70 0.24 -9.90
CA SER A 74 -15.82 -1.13 -10.38
C SER A 74 -17.25 -1.66 -10.28
N LYS A 75 -17.97 -1.35 -9.18
CA LYS A 75 -19.38 -1.70 -9.02
C LYS A 75 -20.26 -1.00 -10.07
N ASN A 76 -19.99 0.26 -10.35
CA ASN A 76 -20.76 1.04 -11.31
C ASN A 76 -20.58 0.53 -12.75
N ILE A 77 -19.38 0.07 -13.13
CA ILE A 77 -19.13 -0.52 -14.45
C ILE A 77 -19.92 -1.82 -14.64
N THR A 78 -19.93 -2.70 -13.63
CA THR A 78 -20.69 -3.97 -13.69
C THR A 78 -22.20 -3.74 -13.79
N ASN A 79 -22.72 -2.72 -13.10
CA ASN A 79 -24.14 -2.36 -13.16
C ASN A 79 -24.54 -1.65 -14.46
N SER A 80 -23.58 -1.12 -15.22
CA SER A 80 -23.83 -0.43 -16.50
C SER A 80 -23.88 -1.38 -17.71
N GLN A 81 -23.57 -2.68 -17.51
CA GLN A 81 -23.62 -3.71 -18.54
C GLN A 81 -24.84 -4.65 -18.42
N GLN A 82 -25.84 -4.27 -17.60
CA GLN A 82 -27.10 -5.00 -17.43
C GLN A 82 -28.29 -4.23 -18.01
#